data_AF-A0A9P9KRK5-F1
#
_entry.id   AF-A0A9P9KRK5-F1
#
_cell.length_a   1.000
_cell.length_b   1.000
_cell.length_c   1.000
_cell.angle_alpha   90.00
_cell.angle_beta   90.00
_cell.angle_gamma   90.00
#
_symmetry.space_group_name_H-M   'P 1'
#
loop_
_entity.id
_entity.type
_entity.pdbx_description
1 polymer ?
#
loop_
_entity_poly.entity_id
_entity_poly.type
_entity_poly.pdbx_seq_one_letter_code
_entity_poly.pdbx_strand_id
1 'polypeptide(L)'
;MAVKKEPVDIPTFATTQLALLEQELQTEINETSTLISNHSPTALQRAGLALINLVVSGQRTGLGGRTVLELSPDAATGSPDELPEHGLRTGDIVLVAEQPAGSAKKREVKDLEKKGARGVVTRVSRGWIAVAIDEGKEEVGFTGRVWAVKLADEVTYKRYVE
;
A
#
# COMPACT_ATOMS: atom_id res chain seq x y z
N MET A 1 34.16 40.93 -6.41
CA MET A 1 32.99 41.38 -5.64
C MET A 1 32.20 40.14 -5.26
N ALA A 2 31.97 39.88 -3.96
CA ALA A 2 31.17 38.75 -3.54
C ALA A 2 29.69 39.07 -3.78
N VAL A 3 28.99 38.22 -4.54
CA VAL A 3 27.54 38.35 -4.77
C VAL A 3 26.85 38.13 -3.43
N LYS A 4 26.27 39.19 -2.87
CA LYS A 4 25.38 39.08 -1.69
C LYS A 4 24.14 38.31 -2.15
N LYS A 5 23.98 37.09 -1.67
CA LYS A 5 22.77 36.30 -1.91
C LYS A 5 21.62 36.98 -1.16
N GLU A 6 20.59 37.41 -1.88
CA GLU A 6 19.39 37.95 -1.25
C GLU A 6 18.76 36.89 -0.34
N PRO A 7 18.18 37.29 0.81
CA PRO A 7 17.50 36.37 1.69
C PRO A 7 16.31 35.75 0.96
N VAL A 8 16.09 34.46 1.19
CA VAL A 8 14.98 33.71 0.57
C VAL A 8 13.66 34.30 1.04
N ASP A 9 12.79 34.67 0.10
CA ASP A 9 11.41 35.04 0.41
C ASP A 9 10.63 33.78 0.83
N ILE A 10 10.34 33.70 2.14
CA ILE A 10 9.74 32.51 2.76
C ILE A 10 8.36 32.17 2.14
N PRO A 11 7.43 33.12 1.93
CA PRO A 11 6.14 32.83 1.31
C PRO A 11 6.25 32.29 -0.11
N THR A 12 7.09 32.90 -0.96
CA THR A 12 7.31 32.42 -2.33
C THR A 12 7.93 31.04 -2.33
N PHE A 13 8.94 30.80 -1.48
CA PHE A 13 9.55 29.48 -1.32
C PHE A 13 8.51 28.43 -0.91
N ALA A 14 7.75 28.68 0.17
CA ALA A 14 6.75 27.75 0.68
C ALA A 14 5.67 27.43 -0.36
N THR A 15 5.12 28.45 -1.02
CA THR A 15 4.11 28.27 -2.07
C THR A 15 4.64 27.43 -3.24
N THR A 16 5.89 27.67 -3.64
CA THR A 16 6.55 26.89 -4.69
C THR A 16 6.74 25.44 -4.26
N GLN A 17 7.19 25.19 -3.03
CA GLN A 17 7.36 23.82 -2.52
C GLN A 17 6.03 23.06 -2.45
N LEU A 18 4.96 23.67 -1.97
CA LEU A 18 3.63 23.05 -1.92
C LEU A 18 3.13 22.67 -3.32
N ALA A 19 3.33 23.55 -4.31
CA ALA A 19 2.96 23.25 -5.71
C ALA A 19 3.76 22.09 -6.30
N LEU A 20 5.06 22.02 -6.00
CA LEU A 20 5.93 20.93 -6.46
C LEU A 20 5.57 19.59 -5.79
N LEU A 21 5.26 19.61 -4.49
CA LEU A 21 4.82 18.42 -3.75
C LEU A 21 3.49 17.89 -4.28
N GLU A 22 2.53 18.77 -4.61
CA GLU A 22 1.25 18.35 -5.19
C GLU A 22 1.49 17.69 -6.56
N GLN A 23 2.35 18.28 -7.39
CA GLN A 23 2.71 17.70 -8.67
C GLN A 23 3.38 16.32 -8.52
N GLU A 24 4.32 16.19 -7.57
CA GLU A 24 4.98 14.93 -7.24
C GLU A 24 3.97 13.86 -6.83
N LEU A 25 3.07 14.17 -5.90
CA LEU A 25 2.03 13.25 -5.45
C LEU A 25 1.14 12.78 -6.62
N GLN A 26 0.66 13.72 -7.45
CA GLN A 26 -0.18 13.37 -8.59
C GLN A 26 0.55 12.46 -9.59
N THR A 27 1.83 12.71 -9.85
CA THR A 27 2.64 11.84 -10.69
C THR A 27 2.76 10.44 -10.08
N GLU A 28 3.11 10.33 -8.79
CA GLU A 28 3.27 9.04 -8.11
C GLU A 28 1.98 8.21 -8.08
N ILE A 29 0.84 8.86 -7.79
CA ILE A 29 -0.48 8.20 -7.81
C ILE A 29 -0.79 7.66 -9.21
N ASN A 30 -0.56 8.46 -10.25
CA ASN A 30 -0.86 8.08 -11.63
C ASN A 30 0.03 6.93 -12.10
N GLU A 31 1.33 6.99 -11.80
CA GLU A 31 2.29 5.93 -12.13
C GLU A 31 1.92 4.62 -11.42
N THR A 32 1.68 4.68 -10.11
CA THR A 32 1.34 3.51 -9.30
C THR A 32 0.01 2.89 -9.74
N SER A 33 -1.01 3.71 -9.97
CA SER A 33 -2.32 3.28 -10.47
C SER A 33 -2.21 2.61 -11.85
N THR A 34 -1.42 3.18 -12.75
CA THR A 34 -1.15 2.63 -14.09
C THR A 34 -0.41 1.30 -13.98
N LEU A 35 0.58 1.21 -13.11
CA LEU A 35 1.36 0.00 -12.88
C LEU A 35 0.49 -1.14 -12.35
N ILE A 36 -0.33 -0.87 -11.32
CA ILE A 36 -1.23 -1.86 -10.71
C ILE A 36 -2.29 -2.32 -11.72
N SER A 37 -2.91 -1.40 -12.46
CA SER A 37 -4.03 -1.73 -13.36
C SER A 37 -3.63 -2.43 -14.66
N ASN A 38 -2.35 -2.35 -15.06
CA ASN A 38 -1.84 -2.95 -16.31
C ASN A 38 -1.10 -4.28 -16.11
N HIS A 39 -0.77 -4.66 -14.88
CA HIS A 39 0.01 -5.87 -14.59
C HIS A 39 -0.82 -6.90 -13.84
N SER A 40 -0.55 -8.19 -14.07
CA SER A 40 -1.16 -9.25 -13.28
C SER A 40 -0.63 -9.23 -11.84
N PRO A 41 -1.40 -9.75 -10.85
CA PRO A 41 -0.91 -9.90 -9.48
C PRO A 41 0.44 -10.66 -9.38
N THR A 42 0.63 -11.67 -10.23
CA THR A 42 1.89 -12.43 -10.33
C THR A 42 3.05 -11.59 -10.86
N ALA A 43 2.81 -10.70 -11.83
CA ALA A 43 3.84 -9.80 -12.35
C ALA A 43 4.21 -8.74 -11.29
N LEU A 44 3.24 -8.21 -10.57
CA LEU A 44 3.45 -7.29 -9.45
C LEU A 44 4.26 -7.94 -8.33
N GLN A 45 3.99 -9.21 -7.99
CA GLN A 45 4.79 -9.93 -7.01
C GLN A 45 6.24 -10.12 -7.46
N ARG A 46 6.47 -10.50 -8.73
CA ARG A 46 7.83 -10.62 -9.28
C ARG A 46 8.60 -9.29 -9.26
N ALA A 47 7.89 -8.17 -9.40
CA ALA A 47 8.46 -6.83 -9.25
C ALA A 47 8.65 -6.41 -7.78
N GLY A 48 8.26 -7.24 -6.81
CA GLY A 48 8.34 -6.94 -5.38
C GLY A 48 7.28 -5.96 -4.88
N LEU A 49 6.25 -5.67 -5.67
CA LEU A 49 5.22 -4.65 -5.37
C LEU A 49 3.93 -5.23 -4.80
N ALA A 50 3.77 -6.55 -4.81
CA ALA A 50 2.63 -7.23 -4.23
C ALA A 50 3.02 -8.56 -3.57
N LEU A 51 2.19 -9.00 -2.64
CA LEU A 51 2.16 -10.35 -2.11
C LEU A 51 0.81 -10.97 -2.43
N ILE A 52 0.80 -12.15 -3.05
CA ILE A 52 -0.41 -12.86 -3.44
C ILE A 52 -0.55 -14.18 -2.68
N ASN A 53 -1.72 -14.80 -2.80
CA ASN A 53 -2.11 -16.05 -2.16
C ASN A 53 -1.92 -16.00 -0.64
N LEU A 54 -2.36 -14.92 -0.01
CA LEU A 54 -2.30 -14.76 1.43
C LEU A 54 -3.63 -15.18 2.07
N VAL A 55 -3.57 -15.47 3.36
CA VAL A 55 -4.74 -15.61 4.24
C VAL A 55 -4.61 -14.67 5.43
N VAL A 56 -5.74 -14.27 6.00
CA VAL A 56 -5.74 -13.58 7.31
C VAL A 56 -5.50 -14.63 8.39
N SER A 57 -4.26 -14.74 8.86
CA SER A 57 -3.88 -15.69 9.91
C SER A 57 -4.12 -15.15 11.32
N GLY A 58 -4.29 -13.85 11.47
CA GLY A 58 -4.64 -13.21 12.73
C GLY A 58 -5.27 -11.83 12.54
N GLN A 59 -6.11 -11.45 13.48
CA GLN A 59 -6.69 -10.11 13.57
C GLN A 59 -6.65 -9.65 15.03
N ARG A 60 -6.13 -8.45 15.27
CA ARG A 60 -6.07 -7.85 16.61
C ARG A 60 -6.32 -6.35 16.57
N THR A 61 -6.65 -5.78 17.72
CA THR A 61 -6.65 -4.33 17.90
C THR A 61 -5.23 -3.83 18.12
N GLY A 62 -4.82 -2.84 17.34
CA GLY A 62 -3.53 -2.16 17.41
C GLY A 62 -3.63 -0.77 18.05
N LEU A 63 -2.59 0.04 17.82
CA LEU A 63 -2.51 1.41 18.34
C LEU A 63 -3.65 2.28 17.79
N GLY A 64 -4.20 3.15 18.62
CA GLY A 64 -5.30 4.04 18.23
C GLY A 64 -6.62 3.31 17.97
N GLY A 65 -6.77 2.07 18.45
CA GLY A 65 -7.99 1.27 18.24
C GLY A 65 -8.09 0.60 16.88
N ARG A 66 -7.10 0.81 15.99
CA ARG A 66 -7.16 0.30 14.62
C ARG A 66 -7.07 -1.21 14.54
N THR A 67 -7.77 -1.81 13.59
CA THR A 67 -7.64 -3.24 13.29
C THR A 67 -6.30 -3.52 12.61
N VAL A 68 -5.56 -4.50 13.11
CA VAL A 68 -4.31 -5.01 12.52
C VAL A 68 -4.54 -6.44 12.04
N LEU A 69 -4.35 -6.65 10.74
CA LEU A 69 -4.40 -7.96 10.10
C LEU A 69 -3.00 -8.53 9.98
N GLU A 70 -2.82 -9.80 10.38
CA GLU A 70 -1.63 -10.60 10.06
C GLU A 70 -1.92 -11.43 8.82
N LEU A 71 -1.09 -11.24 7.79
CA LEU A 71 -1.23 -11.88 6.49
C LEU A 71 -0.06 -12.81 6.25
N SER A 72 -0.34 -14.09 6.03
CA SER A 72 0.66 -15.14 5.76
C SER A 72 0.32 -15.92 4.49
N PRO A 73 1.26 -16.65 3.87
CA PRO A 73 0.97 -17.51 2.73
C PRO A 73 -0.15 -18.52 3.01
N ASP A 74 -1.02 -18.74 2.03
CA ASP A 74 -1.95 -19.86 2.02
C ASP A 74 -1.16 -21.17 1.85
N ALA A 75 -1.24 -22.05 2.85
CA ALA A 75 -0.58 -23.35 2.88
C ALA A 75 -0.92 -24.24 1.67
N ALA A 76 -2.07 -24.01 1.01
CA ALA A 76 -2.44 -24.73 -0.21
C ALA A 76 -1.64 -24.32 -1.45
N THR A 77 -0.91 -23.20 -1.40
CA THR A 77 -0.26 -22.58 -2.58
C THR A 77 1.23 -22.28 -2.39
N GLY A 78 1.77 -22.44 -1.18
CA GLY A 78 3.16 -22.12 -0.86
C GLY A 78 3.62 -22.70 0.47
N SER A 79 4.84 -22.34 0.87
CA SER A 79 5.35 -22.66 2.21
C SER A 79 4.67 -21.76 3.24
N PRO A 80 3.96 -22.30 4.24
CA PRO A 80 3.25 -21.49 5.23
C PRO A 80 4.18 -20.63 6.10
N ASP A 81 5.46 -21.01 6.16
CA ASP A 81 6.43 -20.40 7.09
C ASP A 81 7.29 -19.30 6.46
N GLU A 82 7.17 -19.05 5.15
CA GLU A 82 8.03 -18.10 4.44
C GLU A 82 7.30 -17.36 3.32
N LEU A 83 7.32 -16.02 3.40
CA LEU A 83 6.86 -15.15 2.33
C LEU A 83 7.84 -15.24 1.14
N PRO A 84 7.32 -15.13 -0.09
CA PRO A 84 8.19 -14.95 -1.26
C PRO A 84 8.98 -13.63 -1.12
N GLU A 85 10.10 -13.53 -1.83
CA GLU A 85 10.87 -12.29 -1.89
C GLU A 85 9.99 -11.11 -2.33
N HIS A 86 10.01 -10.02 -1.57
CA HIS A 86 9.15 -8.86 -1.79
C HIS A 86 9.82 -7.56 -1.37
N GLY A 87 9.32 -6.44 -1.91
CA GLY A 87 9.81 -5.09 -1.62
C GLY A 87 9.06 -4.35 -0.50
N LEU A 88 7.98 -4.94 0.06
CA LEU A 88 7.18 -4.31 1.12
C LEU A 88 7.99 -4.08 2.40
N ARG A 89 7.86 -2.88 2.98
CA ARG A 89 8.53 -2.45 4.21
C ARG A 89 7.55 -1.85 5.22
N THR A 90 7.94 -1.82 6.48
CA THR A 90 7.20 -1.06 7.51
C THR A 90 7.08 0.40 7.07
N GLY A 91 5.87 0.95 7.14
CA GLY A 91 5.52 2.29 6.68
C GLY A 91 4.87 2.32 5.30
N ASP A 92 5.00 1.27 4.49
CA ASP A 92 4.38 1.23 3.16
C ASP A 92 2.85 1.26 3.26
N ILE A 93 2.24 2.07 2.41
CA ILE A 93 0.79 2.09 2.22
C ILE A 93 0.41 0.95 1.27
N VAL A 94 -0.55 0.13 1.68
CA VAL A 94 -0.99 -1.04 0.91
C VAL A 94 -2.51 -1.09 0.79
N LEU A 95 -2.99 -1.69 -0.30
CA LEU A 95 -4.35 -2.19 -0.44
C LEU A 95 -4.35 -3.68 -0.15
N VAL A 96 -5.14 -4.11 0.83
CA VAL A 96 -5.49 -5.51 1.06
C VAL A 96 -6.85 -5.77 0.42
N ALA A 97 -6.94 -6.73 -0.49
CA ALA A 97 -8.20 -7.09 -1.14
C ALA A 97 -8.30 -8.60 -1.31
N GLU A 98 -9.49 -9.13 -1.55
CA GLU A 98 -9.60 -10.53 -2.00
C GLU A 98 -8.86 -10.67 -3.33
N GLN A 99 -8.16 -11.78 -3.49
CA GLN A 99 -7.37 -12.02 -4.69
C GLN A 99 -8.30 -12.44 -5.84
N PRO A 100 -8.24 -11.74 -6.99
CA PRO A 100 -9.02 -12.13 -8.15
C PRO A 100 -8.62 -13.54 -8.62
N ALA A 101 -9.62 -14.34 -9.01
CA ALA A 101 -9.37 -15.60 -9.68
C ALA A 101 -8.59 -15.37 -10.99
N GLY A 102 -7.82 -16.37 -11.44
CA GLY A 102 -7.03 -16.25 -12.68
C GLY A 102 -7.85 -15.95 -13.95
N SER A 103 -9.17 -16.22 -13.92
CA SER A 103 -10.12 -15.93 -14.99
C SER A 103 -10.96 -14.66 -14.74
N ALA A 104 -10.67 -13.89 -13.69
CA ALA A 104 -11.46 -12.73 -13.32
C ALA A 104 -11.39 -11.64 -14.39
N LYS A 105 -12.54 -11.04 -14.70
CA LYS A 105 -12.63 -9.94 -15.67
C LYS A 105 -12.15 -8.64 -15.03
N LYS A 106 -11.67 -7.69 -15.85
CA LYS A 106 -11.20 -6.36 -15.40
C LYS A 106 -12.19 -5.64 -14.47
N ARG A 107 -13.50 -5.83 -14.69
CA ARG A 107 -14.55 -5.29 -13.82
C ARG A 107 -14.56 -5.90 -12.42
N GLU A 108 -14.40 -7.22 -12.33
CA GLU A 108 -14.37 -7.96 -11.06
C GLU A 108 -13.14 -7.57 -10.24
N VAL A 109 -11.98 -7.43 -10.89
CA VAL A 109 -10.75 -6.92 -10.25
C VAL A 109 -10.99 -5.55 -9.64
N LYS A 110 -11.59 -4.62 -10.40
CA LYS A 110 -11.90 -3.26 -9.92
C LYS A 110 -12.91 -3.25 -8.76
N ASP A 111 -13.85 -4.19 -8.77
CA ASP A 111 -14.83 -4.31 -7.69
C ASP A 111 -14.20 -4.88 -6.41
N LEU A 112 -13.24 -5.81 -6.53
CA LEU A 112 -12.43 -6.31 -5.41
C LEU A 112 -11.55 -5.20 -4.82
N GLU A 113 -10.93 -4.37 -5.67
CA GLU A 113 -10.14 -3.22 -5.20
C GLU A 113 -10.99 -2.22 -4.40
N LYS A 114 -12.23 -1.93 -4.84
CA LYS A 114 -13.16 -1.06 -4.11
C LYS A 114 -13.55 -1.61 -2.74
N LYS A 115 -13.77 -2.92 -2.67
CA LYS A 115 -14.10 -3.65 -1.44
C LYS A 115 -12.88 -3.88 -0.54
N GLY A 116 -11.67 -3.69 -1.07
CA GLY A 116 -10.43 -3.82 -0.33
C GLY A 116 -10.30 -2.77 0.78
N ALA A 117 -9.40 -3.06 1.71
CA ALA A 117 -9.05 -2.24 2.85
C ALA A 117 -7.67 -1.61 2.63
N ARG A 118 -7.57 -0.27 2.75
CA ARG A 118 -6.27 0.42 2.76
C ARG A 118 -5.68 0.35 4.16
N GLY A 119 -4.36 0.34 4.24
CA GLY A 119 -3.67 0.33 5.51
C GLY A 119 -2.16 0.53 5.38
N VAL A 120 -1.50 0.56 6.53
CA VAL A 120 -0.06 0.74 6.65
C VAL A 120 0.58 -0.55 7.12
N VAL A 121 1.64 -1.00 6.45
CA VAL A 121 2.46 -2.11 6.94
C VAL A 121 3.13 -1.68 8.25
N THR A 122 2.81 -2.36 9.35
CA THR A 122 3.37 -2.08 10.68
C THR A 122 4.51 -3.01 11.06
N ARG A 123 4.56 -4.20 10.45
CA ARG A 123 5.63 -5.17 10.66
C ARG A 123 5.80 -6.07 9.46
N VAL A 124 7.05 -6.38 9.15
CA VAL A 124 7.45 -7.42 8.19
C VAL A 124 8.20 -8.50 8.96
N SER A 125 7.75 -9.74 8.82
CA SER A 125 8.39 -10.95 9.34
C SER A 125 8.81 -11.85 8.17
N ARG A 126 9.50 -12.94 8.46
CA ARG A 126 9.87 -13.92 7.43
C ARG A 126 8.65 -14.62 6.82
N GLY A 127 7.65 -14.94 7.63
CA GLY A 127 6.47 -15.71 7.20
C GLY A 127 5.16 -14.92 7.10
N TRP A 128 5.15 -13.64 7.49
CA TRP A 128 3.93 -12.85 7.51
C TRP A 128 4.20 -11.33 7.56
N ILE A 129 3.22 -10.54 7.16
CA ILE A 129 3.20 -9.08 7.36
C ILE A 129 2.01 -8.67 8.23
N ALA A 130 2.17 -7.61 9.03
CA ALA A 130 1.03 -6.97 9.71
C ALA A 130 0.66 -5.66 9.04
N VAL A 131 -0.63 -5.48 8.78
CA VAL A 131 -1.19 -4.27 8.16
C VAL A 131 -2.21 -3.66 9.10
N ALA A 132 -2.00 -2.42 9.53
CA ALA A 132 -2.99 -1.63 10.27
C ALA A 132 -3.94 -0.98 9.28
N ILE A 133 -5.22 -1.33 9.36
CA ILE A 133 -6.28 -0.91 8.45
C ILE A 133 -6.79 0.49 8.84
N ASP A 134 -7.09 1.31 7.83
CA ASP A 134 -7.66 2.64 8.02
C ASP A 134 -9.08 2.58 8.63
N GLU A 135 -9.39 3.58 9.45
CA GLU A 135 -10.66 3.70 10.18
C GLU A 135 -11.87 3.70 9.24
N GLY A 136 -12.96 3.01 9.63
CA GLY A 136 -14.17 2.87 8.84
C GLY A 136 -14.22 1.67 7.88
N LYS A 137 -13.16 0.85 7.82
CA LYS A 137 -13.12 -0.46 7.14
C LYS A 137 -12.75 -1.61 8.09
N GLU A 138 -13.04 -1.45 9.37
CA GLU A 138 -12.69 -2.42 10.42
C GLU A 138 -13.54 -3.71 10.34
N GLU A 139 -14.69 -3.66 9.66
CA GLU A 139 -15.56 -4.83 9.42
C GLU A 139 -15.18 -5.65 8.17
N VAL A 140 -14.02 -5.41 7.54
CA VAL A 140 -13.63 -6.17 6.35
C VAL A 140 -13.22 -7.59 6.75
N GLY A 141 -14.22 -8.47 6.87
CA GLY A 141 -14.06 -9.90 7.02
C GLY A 141 -13.66 -10.52 5.69
N PHE A 142 -12.37 -10.55 5.40
CA PHE A 142 -11.84 -11.33 4.27
C PHE A 142 -12.08 -12.82 4.55
N THR A 143 -12.93 -13.45 3.73
CA THR A 143 -13.29 -14.87 3.90
C THR A 143 -12.50 -15.80 2.98
N GLY A 144 -11.89 -15.24 1.93
CA GLY A 144 -11.08 -15.97 0.96
C GLY A 144 -9.60 -15.60 1.02
N ARG A 145 -8.87 -16.09 0.01
CA ARG A 145 -7.48 -15.65 -0.24
C ARG A 145 -7.45 -14.16 -0.52
N VAL A 146 -6.47 -13.49 0.05
CA VAL A 146 -6.20 -12.07 -0.16
C VAL A 146 -4.87 -11.86 -0.84
N TRP A 147 -4.70 -10.64 -1.35
CA TRP A 147 -3.42 -10.12 -1.80
C TRP A 147 -3.20 -8.75 -1.18
N ALA A 148 -1.95 -8.37 -0.99
CA ALA A 148 -1.54 -7.06 -0.54
C ALA A 148 -0.70 -6.41 -1.63
N VAL A 149 -1.09 -5.22 -2.09
CA VAL A 149 -0.37 -4.46 -3.14
C VAL A 149 0.03 -3.09 -2.63
N LYS A 150 1.28 -2.69 -2.90
CA LYS A 150 1.82 -1.38 -2.54
C LYS A 150 1.12 -0.27 -3.32
N LEU A 151 0.74 0.80 -2.63
CA LEU A 151 0.17 2.02 -3.19
C LEU A 151 1.17 3.19 -3.10
N ALA A 152 0.82 4.31 -3.73
CA ALA A 152 1.53 5.58 -3.60
C ALA A 152 1.45 6.10 -2.16
N ASP A 153 2.51 6.77 -1.70
CA ASP A 153 2.59 7.28 -0.33
C ASP A 153 1.92 8.66 -0.17
N GLU A 154 0.59 8.64 -0.12
CA GLU A 154 -0.22 9.83 0.17
C GLU A 154 -0.03 10.37 1.60
N VAL A 155 0.51 9.57 2.54
CA VAL A 155 0.64 9.97 3.95
C VAL A 155 1.83 10.91 4.11
N THR A 156 2.92 10.63 3.43
CA THR A 156 4.11 11.49 3.43
C THR A 156 3.78 12.88 2.89
N TYR A 157 3.03 12.98 1.79
CA TYR A 157 2.56 14.26 1.27
C TYR A 157 1.74 15.06 2.30
N LYS A 158 0.73 14.43 2.93
CA LYS A 158 -0.12 15.12 3.92
C LYS A 158 0.68 15.76 5.05
N ARG A 159 1.72 15.07 5.54
CA ARG A 159 2.61 15.58 6.60
C ARG A 159 3.45 16.78 6.19
N TYR A 160 3.72 16.96 4.90
CA TYR A 160 4.48 18.11 4.41
C TYR A 160 3.60 19.35 4.19
N VAL A 161 2.30 19.16 4.04
CA VAL A 161 1.34 20.24 3.75
C VAL A 161 0.65 20.76 5.00
N GLU A 162 0.47 19.91 6.02
CA GLU A 162 -0.03 20.29 7.36
C GLU A 162 1.02 21.07 8.19
#